data_AF-A0ABD0N2Q1-F1
#
_entry.id   AF-A0ABD0N2Q1-F1
#
_cell.length_a   1.000
_cell.length_b   1.000
_cell.length_c   1.000
_cell.angle_alpha   90.00
_cell.angle_beta   90.00
_cell.angle_gamma   90.00
#
_symmetry.space_group_name_H-M   'P 1'
#
loop_
_entity.id
_entity.type
_entity.pdbx_description
1 polymer ?
#
loop_
_entity_poly.entity_id
_entity_poly.type
_entity_poly.pdbx_seq_one_letter_code
_entity_poly.pdbx_strand_id
1 'polypeptide(L)' 'YMYWTDWGEEPRIERAGMDGSSRQIIVQKQIYWPNGLTIDLEEQKLYWADAKLSFIHRANLDGTAR' A
#
# COMPACT_ATOMS: atom_id res chain seq x y z
N TYR A 1 7.71 8.91 5.61
CA TYR A 1 7.89 7.80 4.66
C TYR A 1 7.03 8.08 3.45
N MET A 2 7.52 7.76 2.26
CA MET A 2 6.73 7.72 1.04
C MET A 2 6.10 6.35 0.89
N TYR A 3 4.92 6.30 0.28
CA TYR A 3 4.16 5.09 0.00
C TYR A 3 3.73 5.13 -1.47
N TRP A 4 3.78 3.99 -2.14
CA TRP A 4 3.34 3.89 -3.53
C TRP A 4 2.78 2.51 -3.83
N THR A 5 1.97 2.45 -4.88
CA THR A 5 1.47 1.21 -5.47
C THR A 5 2.35 0.81 -6.64
N ASP A 6 2.58 -0.48 -6.79
CA ASP A 6 3.16 -1.10 -7.97
C ASP A 6 2.17 -2.15 -8.45
N TRP A 7 1.78 -2.07 -9.71
CA TRP A 7 0.78 -2.92 -10.35
C TRP A 7 1.37 -3.61 -11.60
N GLY A 8 2.70 -3.74 -11.64
CA GLY A 8 3.42 -4.52 -12.65
C GLY A 8 3.27 -6.03 -12.46
N GLU A 9 4.27 -6.82 -12.90
CA GLU A 9 4.21 -8.29 -12.88
C GLU A 9 3.98 -8.88 -11.47
N GLU A 10 4.48 -8.20 -10.44
CA GLU A 10 4.27 -8.54 -9.03
C GLU A 10 3.60 -7.38 -8.28
N PRO A 11 2.26 -7.31 -8.28
CA PRO A 11 1.53 -6.25 -7.64
C PRO A 11 1.81 -6.16 -6.13
N ARG A 12 2.06 -4.95 -5.64
CA ARG A 12 2.43 -4.70 -4.25
C ARG A 12 2.21 -3.25 -3.84
N ILE A 13 2.18 -3.03 -2.53
CA ILE A 13 2.32 -1.69 -1.94
C ILE A 13 3.60 -1.67 -1.14
N GLU A 14 4.34 -0.58 -1.31
CA GLU A 14 5.65 -0.42 -0.73
C GLU A 14 5.77 0.91 0.00
N ARG A 15 6.77 0.98 0.88
CA ARG A 15 7.09 2.14 1.71
C ARG A 15 8.60 2.31 1.76
N ALA A 16 9.07 3.56 1.80
CA ALA A 16 10.48 3.89 2.02
C ALA A 16 10.62 5.25 2.74
N GLY A 17 11.81 5.53 3.28
CA GLY A 17 12.18 6.87 3.72
C GLY A 17 12.02 7.88 2.57
N MET A 18 11.82 9.16 2.91
CA MET A 18 11.69 10.21 1.87
C MET A 18 13.00 10.41 1.08
N ASP A 19 14.10 9.90 1.62
CA ASP A 19 15.44 9.83 1.01
C ASP A 19 15.64 8.53 0.19
N GLY A 20 14.62 7.67 0.09
CA GLY A 20 14.69 6.36 -0.57
C GLY A 20 15.26 5.24 0.28
N SER A 21 15.70 5.51 1.51
CA SER A 21 16.25 4.48 2.41
C SER A 21 15.16 3.53 2.93
N SER A 22 15.57 2.37 3.47
CA SER A 22 14.67 1.42 4.17
C SER A 22 13.41 1.04 3.39
N ARG A 23 13.55 0.79 2.08
CA ARG A 23 12.45 0.30 1.22
C ARG A 23 11.94 -1.05 1.71
N GLN A 24 10.62 -1.17 1.86
CA GLN A 24 9.93 -2.37 2.34
C GLN A 24 8.63 -2.60 1.56
N ILE A 25 8.34 -3.87 1.29
CA ILE A 25 7.03 -4.31 0.79
C ILE A 25 6.10 -4.50 2.00
N ILE A 26 4.97 -3.81 2.02
CA ILE A 26 4.00 -3.85 3.12
C ILE A 26 2.71 -4.58 2.74
N VAL A 27 2.38 -4.68 1.45
CA VAL A 27 1.27 -5.51 0.97
C VAL A 27 1.70 -6.26 -0.29
N GLN A 28 1.56 -7.59 -0.31
CA GLN A 28 1.89 -8.44 -1.47
C GLN A 28 0.89 -9.58 -1.71
N LYS A 29 -0.11 -9.74 -0.83
CA LYS A 29 -1.12 -10.80 -0.95
C LYS A 29 -2.44 -10.19 -1.39
N GLN A 30 -3.24 -10.92 -2.17
CA GLN A 30 -4.60 -10.50 -2.58
C GLN A 30 -4.63 -9.04 -3.08
N ILE A 31 -3.70 -8.69 -3.96
CA ILE A 31 -3.55 -7.37 -4.55
C ILE A 31 -3.23 -7.58 -6.02
N TYR A 32 -3.86 -6.80 -6.89
CA TYR A 32 -3.81 -6.98 -8.34
C TYR A 32 -3.64 -5.66 -9.05
N TRP A 33 -4.64 -4.77 -9.01
CA TRP A 33 -4.58 -3.46 -9.68
C TRP A 33 -4.77 -2.31 -8.67
N PRO A 34 -3.79 -2.08 -7.78
CA PRO A 34 -3.84 -0.99 -6.81
C PRO A 34 -3.62 0.38 -7.50
N ASN A 35 -4.72 1.07 -7.81
CA ASN A 35 -4.69 2.29 -8.63
C ASN A 35 -4.76 3.58 -7.81
N GLY A 36 -5.25 3.51 -6.58
CA GLY A 36 -5.38 4.66 -5.70
C GLY A 36 -4.86 4.33 -4.30
N LEU A 37 -4.18 5.29 -3.68
CA LEU A 37 -3.55 5.15 -2.37
C LEU A 37 -3.73 6.44 -1.56
N THR A 38 -4.13 6.32 -0.30
CA THR A 38 -4.12 7.43 0.64
C THR A 38 -3.76 6.95 2.03
N ILE A 39 -3.33 7.88 2.88
CA ILE A 39 -2.97 7.62 4.27
C ILE A 39 -3.74 8.55 5.19
N ASP A 40 -4.15 8.00 6.32
CA ASP A 40 -4.59 8.76 7.49
C ASP A 40 -3.45 8.72 8.50
N LEU A 41 -2.83 9.88 8.75
CA LEU A 41 -1.70 10.02 9.64
C LEU A 41 -2.11 10.05 11.12
N GLU A 42 -3.34 10.49 11.42
CA GLU A 42 -3.85 10.56 12.80
C GLU A 42 -4.18 9.14 13.29
N GLU A 43 -4.90 8.38 12.47
CA GLU A 43 -5.29 7.00 12.78
C GLU A 43 -4.23 5.94 12.40
N GLN A 44 -3.12 6.37 11.79
CA GLN A 44 -2.04 5.49 11.31
C GLN A 44 -2.56 4.40 10.36
N LYS A 45 -3.45 4.77 9.43
CA LYS A 45 -4.07 3.85 8.47
C LYS A 45 -3.68 4.13 7.03
N LEU A 46 -3.52 3.05 6.29
CA LEU A 46 -3.30 3.02 4.85
C LEU A 46 -4.57 2.53 4.17
N TYR A 47 -5.02 3.21 3.12
CA TYR A 47 -6.17 2.82 2.32
C TYR A 47 -5.79 2.76 0.84
N TRP A 48 -6.27 1.73 0.14
CA TRP A 48 -6.06 1.62 -1.30
C TRP A 48 -7.26 1.02 -2.02
N ALA A 49 -7.43 1.42 -3.27
CA ALA A 49 -8.45 0.89 -4.16
C ALA A 49 -7.82 -0.12 -5.12
N ASP A 50 -8.36 -1.34 -5.16
CA ASP A 50 -7.97 -2.38 -6.13
C ASP A 50 -9.03 -2.51 -7.23
N ALA A 51 -8.68 -2.10 -8.45
CA ALA A 51 -9.62 -2.08 -9.57
C ALA A 51 -9.96 -3.47 -10.11
N LYS A 52 -9.12 -4.48 -9.87
CA LYS A 52 -9.38 -5.87 -10.31
C LYS A 52 -10.33 -6.57 -9.34
N LEU A 53 -10.10 -6.39 -8.05
CA LEU A 53 -10.90 -7.02 -7.00
C LEU A 53 -12.18 -6.25 -6.68
N SER A 54 -12.30 -5.00 -7.14
CA SER A 54 -13.45 -4.12 -6.85
C SER A 54 -13.63 -3.86 -5.35
N PHE A 55 -12.53 -3.72 -4.61
CA PHE A 55 -12.53 -3.42 -3.19
C PHE A 55 -11.70 -2.19 -2.84
N ILE A 56 -12.10 -1.54 -1.75
CA ILE A 56 -11.24 -0.62 -1.01
C ILE A 56 -10.75 -1.38 0.22
N HIS A 57 -9.44 -1.48 0.37
CA HIS A 57 -8.82 -2.13 1.51
C HIS A 57 -8.27 -1.10 2.50
N ARG A 58 -8.05 -1.55 3.74
CA ARG A 58 -7.39 -0.79 4.80
C ARG A 58 -6.32 -1.66 5.45
N ALA A 59 -5.24 -1.08 5.92
CA ALA A 59 -4.28 -1.71 6.84
C ALA A 59 -3.67 -0.64 7.77
N ASN A 60 -2.85 -1.05 8.73
CA ASN A 60 -1.90 -0.16 9.39
C ASN A 60 -0.83 0.32 8.40
N LEU A 61 -0.10 1.40 8.72
CA LEU A 61 0.97 1.94 7.86
C LEU A 61 2.18 0.99 7.63
N ASP A 62 2.27 -0.10 8.38
CA ASP A 62 3.27 -1.16 8.20
C ASP A 62 2.71 -2.39 7.44
N GLY A 63 1.45 -2.33 7.00
CA GLY A 63 0.76 -3.42 6.30
C GLY A 63 0.09 -4.44 7.22
N THR A 64 0.18 -4.29 8.55
CA THR A 64 -0.51 -5.18 9.51
C THR A 64 -1.99 -4.85 9.66
N ALA A 65 -2.77 -5.74 10.28
CA ALA A 65 -4.20 -5.54 10.56
C ALA A 65 -5.03 -5.13 9.33
N ARG A 66 -4.79 -5.84 8.23
CA ARG A 66 -5.54 -5.72 6.98
C ARG A 66 -6.96 -6.25 7.10
#